data_AF-A0A938R4I6-F1
#
_entry.id   AF-A0A938R4I6-F1
#
_cell.length_a   1.000
_cell.length_b   1.000
_cell.length_c   1.000
_cell.angle_alpha   90.00
_cell.angle_beta   90.00
_cell.angle_gamma   90.00
#
_symmetry.space_group_name_H-M   'P 1'
#
loop_
_entity.id
_entity.type
_entity.pdbx_description
1 polymer ?
#
loop_
_entity_poly.entity_id
_entity_poly.type
_entity_poly.pdbx_seq_one_letter_code
_entity_poly.pdbx_strand_id
1 'polypeptide(L)'
;MTMTKGQLTLAGWLSMTSAVFAIPSIVMSWLLDEMGGTGAKLSQAILTLVSLGLFLYVIIALRKLLNYRFKFHQVDIYISLLIWGNLVLAVFSLLALGSQGFESLMNILSIVSLIIFGILAMMFGIRLLQFPGNLYGLLKPFCYTTIASGICLITVFLAPVGVIIGAVSDVVLATIFFRAAEQPPSPTEMLSTPIE
;
A
#
# COMPACT_ATOMS: atom_id res chain seq x y z
N MET A 1 9.35 -14.07 15.32
CA MET A 1 8.08 -13.95 16.06
C MET A 1 6.94 -14.44 15.17
N THR A 2 6.20 -15.44 15.63
CA THR A 2 4.94 -15.92 15.04
C THR A 2 3.92 -14.77 14.99
N MET A 3 3.25 -14.52 13.85
CA MET A 3 2.09 -13.61 13.85
C MET A 3 0.93 -14.28 14.57
N THR A 4 0.37 -13.59 15.58
CA THR A 4 -0.79 -14.07 16.32
C THR A 4 -2.07 -13.84 15.52
N LYS A 5 -3.12 -14.62 15.81
CA LYS A 5 -4.45 -14.43 15.20
C LYS A 5 -4.95 -12.99 15.34
N GLY A 6 -4.75 -12.38 16.51
CA GLY A 6 -5.12 -10.99 16.77
C GLY A 6 -4.38 -9.99 15.89
N GLN A 7 -3.09 -10.20 15.61
CA GLN A 7 -2.33 -9.32 14.70
C GLN A 7 -2.84 -9.41 13.26
N LEU A 8 -3.23 -10.58 12.80
CA LEU A 8 -3.81 -10.77 11.46
C LEU A 8 -5.20 -10.13 11.35
N THR A 9 -6.06 -10.32 12.35
CA THR A 9 -7.37 -9.65 12.37
C THR A 9 -7.22 -8.13 12.42
N LEU A 10 -6.27 -7.61 13.19
CA LEU A 10 -5.98 -6.18 13.25
C LEU A 10 -5.44 -5.65 11.91
N ALA A 11 -4.55 -6.40 11.24
CA ALA A 11 -4.09 -6.06 9.89
C ALA A 11 -5.24 -6.05 8.87
N GLY A 12 -6.18 -7.00 8.97
CA GLY A 12 -7.39 -7.01 8.15
C GLY A 12 -8.23 -5.76 8.35
N TRP A 13 -8.53 -5.40 9.60
CA TRP A 13 -9.28 -4.17 9.92
C TRP A 13 -8.57 -2.90 9.47
N LEU A 14 -7.25 -2.81 9.66
CA LEU A 14 -6.48 -1.63 9.22
C LEU A 14 -6.42 -1.51 7.69
N SER A 15 -6.30 -2.62 6.97
CA SER A 15 -6.36 -2.64 5.50
C SER A 15 -7.73 -2.21 5.00
N MET A 16 -8.81 -2.68 5.64
CA MET A 16 -10.18 -2.24 5.33
C MET A 16 -10.36 -0.74 5.61
N THR A 17 -9.81 -0.27 6.73
CA THR A 17 -9.86 1.16 7.11
C THR A 17 -9.08 2.00 6.10
N SER A 18 -7.90 1.56 5.66
CA SER A 18 -7.12 2.21 4.59
C SER A 18 -7.95 2.40 3.32
N ALA A 19 -8.62 1.34 2.86
CA ALA A 19 -9.48 1.41 1.68
C ALA A 19 -10.62 2.42 1.83
N VAL A 20 -11.28 2.44 2.99
CA VAL A 20 -12.38 3.38 3.28
C VAL A 20 -11.86 4.81 3.38
N PHE A 21 -10.67 5.02 3.93
CA PHE A 21 -10.06 6.35 4.06
C PHE A 21 -9.53 6.89 2.74
N ALA A 22 -9.14 6.04 1.78
CA ALA A 22 -8.55 6.49 0.51
C ALA A 22 -9.46 7.44 -0.27
N ILE A 23 -10.77 7.15 -0.35
CA ILE A 23 -11.72 7.97 -1.13
C ILE A 23 -11.97 9.34 -0.47
N PRO A 24 -12.37 9.43 0.81
CA PRO A 24 -12.52 10.71 1.50
C PRO A 24 -11.22 11.52 1.52
N SER A 25 -10.06 10.86 1.60
CA SER A 25 -8.77 11.55 1.63
C SER A 25 -8.50 12.32 0.35
N ILE A 26 -8.85 11.76 -0.82
CA ILE A 26 -8.72 12.47 -2.10
C ILE A 26 -9.62 13.71 -2.13
N VAL A 27 -10.91 13.52 -1.76
CA VAL A 27 -11.89 14.60 -1.77
C VAL A 27 -11.49 15.72 -0.81
N MET A 28 -11.07 15.36 0.41
CA MET A 28 -10.58 16.31 1.40
C MET A 28 -9.30 16.99 0.95
N SER A 29 -8.37 16.27 0.30
CA SER A 29 -7.15 16.91 -0.21
C SER A 29 -7.47 17.99 -1.23
N TRP A 30 -8.44 17.78 -2.13
CA TRP A 30 -8.87 18.82 -3.08
C TRP A 30 -9.55 19.99 -2.39
N LEU A 31 -10.44 19.72 -1.44
CA LEU A 31 -11.15 20.76 -0.67
C LEU A 31 -10.19 21.63 0.16
N LEU A 32 -9.18 21.00 0.78
CA LEU A 32 -8.21 21.67 1.63
C LEU A 32 -7.24 22.54 0.81
N ASP A 33 -6.92 22.14 -0.41
CA ASP A 33 -6.06 22.92 -1.32
C ASP A 33 -6.76 24.24 -1.73
N GLU A 34 -8.08 24.21 -1.94
CA GLU A 34 -8.87 25.41 -2.24
C GLU A 34 -9.05 26.35 -1.05
N MET A 35 -9.23 25.80 0.17
CA MET A 35 -9.50 26.62 1.35
C MET A 35 -8.30 27.47 1.78
N GLY A 36 -7.08 27.00 1.55
CA GLY A 36 -5.86 27.65 2.01
C GLY A 36 -5.78 27.84 3.54
N GLY A 37 -4.65 28.39 4.01
CA GLY A 37 -4.47 28.74 5.42
C GLY A 37 -3.93 27.62 6.33
N THR A 38 -3.59 28.02 7.57
CA THR A 38 -2.85 27.16 8.52
C THR A 38 -3.66 25.94 8.99
N GLY A 39 -4.98 26.08 9.13
CA GLY A 39 -5.86 24.96 9.52
C GLY A 39 -5.94 23.88 8.46
N ALA A 40 -5.94 24.25 7.18
CA ALA A 40 -5.94 23.31 6.08
C ALA A 40 -4.61 22.52 6.01
N LYS A 41 -3.49 23.23 6.17
CA LYS A 41 -2.15 22.61 6.23
C LYS A 41 -2.01 21.60 7.38
N LEU A 42 -2.54 21.93 8.56
CA LEU A 42 -2.52 21.01 9.70
C LEU A 42 -3.36 19.75 9.42
N SER A 43 -4.55 19.94 8.84
CA SER A 43 -5.45 18.83 8.48
C SER A 43 -4.81 17.91 7.45
N GLN A 44 -4.16 18.48 6.43
CA GLN A 44 -3.42 17.73 5.41
C GLN A 44 -2.24 16.97 6.03
N ALA A 45 -1.48 17.58 6.94
CA ALA A 45 -0.38 16.90 7.63
C ALA A 45 -0.86 15.69 8.44
N ILE A 46 -1.97 15.83 9.18
CA ILE A 46 -2.59 14.74 9.94
C ILE A 46 -3.04 13.62 8.99
N LEU A 47 -3.71 13.97 7.90
CA LEU A 47 -4.20 13.01 6.90
C LEU A 47 -3.04 12.22 6.28
N THR A 48 -1.95 12.88 5.92
CA THR A 48 -0.73 12.26 5.39
C THR A 48 -0.11 11.30 6.41
N LEU A 49 0.00 11.70 7.68
CA LEU A 49 0.56 10.86 8.74
C LEU A 49 -0.29 9.61 9.01
N VAL A 50 -1.62 9.76 9.05
CA VAL A 50 -2.55 8.64 9.24
C VAL A 50 -2.46 7.67 8.06
N SER A 51 -2.48 8.20 6.83
CA SER A 51 -2.41 7.40 5.60
C SER A 51 -1.08 6.64 5.51
N LEU A 52 0.04 7.31 5.81
CA LEU A 52 1.35 6.68 5.87
C LEU A 52 1.38 5.57 6.92
N GLY A 53 0.87 5.84 8.13
CA GLY A 53 0.83 4.86 9.21
C GLY A 53 0.05 3.60 8.85
N LEU A 54 -1.11 3.78 8.22
CA LEU A 54 -1.94 2.67 7.71
C LEU A 54 -1.19 1.87 6.64
N PHE A 55 -0.64 2.55 5.62
CA PHE A 55 0.10 1.92 4.54
C PHE A 55 1.29 1.10 5.04
N LEU A 56 2.13 1.71 5.90
CA LEU A 56 3.29 1.06 6.49
C LEU A 56 2.89 -0.20 7.28
N TYR A 57 1.86 -0.10 8.11
CA TYR A 57 1.40 -1.23 8.89
C TYR A 57 0.93 -2.39 7.99
N VAL A 58 0.09 -2.09 7.01
CA VAL A 58 -0.50 -3.08 6.08
C VAL A 58 0.60 -3.81 5.30
N ILE A 59 1.56 -3.07 4.74
CA ILE A 59 2.65 -3.63 3.96
C ILE A 59 3.64 -4.42 4.83
N ILE A 60 3.93 -3.97 6.06
CA ILE A 60 4.75 -4.74 7.01
C ILE A 60 4.04 -6.04 7.44
N ALA A 61 2.72 -5.98 7.66
CA ALA A 61 1.93 -7.16 7.99
C ALA A 61 1.92 -8.17 6.84
N LEU A 62 1.81 -7.69 5.59
CA LEU A 62 1.90 -8.53 4.40
C LEU A 62 3.30 -9.18 4.28
N ARG A 63 4.37 -8.40 4.47
CA ARG A 63 5.75 -8.93 4.51
C ARG A 63 5.90 -10.05 5.53
N LYS A 64 5.42 -9.81 6.75
CA LYS A 64 5.48 -10.80 7.84
C LYS A 64 4.70 -12.05 7.47
N LEU A 65 3.52 -11.90 6.87
CA LEU A 65 2.71 -13.04 6.44
C LEU A 65 3.41 -13.86 5.34
N LEU A 66 3.98 -13.21 4.32
CA LEU A 66 4.71 -13.87 3.23
C LEU A 66 5.97 -14.58 3.73
N ASN A 67 6.79 -13.92 4.54
CA ASN A 67 8.03 -14.51 5.04
C ASN A 67 7.79 -15.60 6.07
N TYR A 68 6.84 -15.38 6.98
CA TYR A 68 6.65 -16.28 8.10
C TYR A 68 5.86 -17.53 7.72
N ARG A 69 4.74 -17.38 6.99
CA ARG A 69 3.90 -18.53 6.61
C ARG A 69 4.36 -19.21 5.33
N PHE A 70 4.92 -18.46 4.40
CA PHE A 70 5.21 -18.96 3.06
C PHE A 70 6.71 -18.96 2.69
N LYS A 71 7.59 -18.53 3.61
CA LYS A 71 9.06 -18.44 3.41
C LYS A 71 9.47 -17.67 2.14
N PHE A 72 8.60 -16.81 1.63
CA PHE A 72 8.78 -16.16 0.33
C PHE A 72 9.48 -14.81 0.47
N HIS A 73 10.81 -14.84 0.49
CA HIS A 73 11.64 -13.67 0.72
C HIS A 73 11.90 -12.81 -0.54
N GLN A 74 11.54 -13.28 -1.74
CA GLN A 74 11.84 -12.58 -3.00
C GLN A 74 11.18 -11.20 -3.11
N VAL A 75 10.13 -10.95 -2.33
CA VAL A 75 9.34 -9.70 -2.38
C VAL A 75 9.82 -8.67 -1.33
N ASP A 76 10.72 -9.07 -0.43
CA ASP A 76 11.18 -8.22 0.68
C ASP A 76 11.83 -6.91 0.22
N ILE A 77 12.60 -6.97 -0.88
CA ILE A 77 13.26 -5.78 -1.42
C ILE A 77 12.23 -4.77 -1.94
N TYR A 78 11.18 -5.25 -2.62
CA TYR A 78 10.11 -4.40 -3.16
C TYR A 78 9.28 -3.78 -2.05
N ILE A 79 8.94 -4.56 -1.03
CA ILE A 79 8.26 -4.05 0.16
C ILE A 79 9.11 -2.99 0.87
N SER A 80 10.40 -3.24 1.03
CA SER A 80 11.31 -2.29 1.68
C SER A 80 11.44 -0.99 0.87
N LEU A 81 11.50 -1.09 -0.47
CA LEU A 81 11.52 0.07 -1.36
C LEU A 81 10.20 0.86 -1.30
N LEU A 82 9.06 0.19 -1.26
CA LEU A 82 7.75 0.84 -1.09
C LEU A 82 7.67 1.59 0.25
N ILE A 83 8.12 0.97 1.34
CA ILE A 83 8.17 1.59 2.68
C ILE A 83 9.07 2.83 2.66
N TRP A 84 10.32 2.69 2.21
CA TRP A 84 11.28 3.79 2.20
C TRP A 84 10.85 4.92 1.28
N GLY A 85 10.34 4.60 0.09
CA GLY A 85 9.83 5.58 -0.85
C GLY A 85 8.68 6.40 -0.23
N ASN A 86 7.77 5.74 0.50
CA ASN A 86 6.57 6.40 1.00
C ASN A 86 6.92 7.27 2.22
N LEU A 87 7.83 6.78 3.05
CA LEU A 87 8.40 7.53 4.16
C LEU A 87 9.12 8.81 3.69
N VAL A 88 9.99 8.69 2.68
CA VAL A 88 10.70 9.84 2.10
C VAL A 88 9.71 10.85 1.53
N LEU A 89 8.70 10.39 0.78
CA LEU A 89 7.68 11.27 0.23
C LEU A 89 6.86 12.00 1.28
N ALA A 90 6.45 11.30 2.33
CA ALA A 90 5.70 11.91 3.42
C ALA A 90 6.53 13.00 4.11
N VAL A 91 7.83 12.76 4.34
CA VAL A 91 8.73 13.79 4.89
C VAL A 91 8.82 15.01 3.96
N PHE A 92 9.03 14.80 2.65
CA PHE A 92 9.06 15.89 1.69
C PHE A 92 7.74 16.65 1.62
N SER A 93 6.61 15.94 1.64
CA SER A 93 5.27 16.53 1.66
C SER A 93 5.05 17.40 2.91
N LEU A 94 5.48 16.94 4.09
CA LEU A 94 5.38 17.72 5.32
C LEU A 94 6.29 18.96 5.31
N LEU A 95 7.50 18.86 4.75
CA LEU A 95 8.41 19.99 4.59
C LEU A 95 7.87 21.04 3.59
N ALA A 96 7.18 20.58 2.54
CA ALA A 96 6.56 21.45 1.54
C ALA A 96 5.49 22.36 2.15
N LEU A 97 4.69 21.86 3.10
CA LEU A 97 3.64 22.63 3.77
C LEU A 97 4.18 23.91 4.44
N GLY A 98 5.43 23.89 4.89
CA GLY A 98 6.10 25.01 5.55
C GLY A 98 6.78 26.02 4.63
N SER A 99 6.90 25.76 3.33
CA SER A 99 7.75 26.57 2.45
C SER A 99 7.08 26.94 1.11
N GLN A 100 6.62 28.19 1.01
CA GLN A 100 5.96 28.72 -0.20
C GLN A 100 6.87 28.77 -1.44
N GLY A 101 8.19 28.81 -1.26
CA GLY A 101 9.15 28.88 -2.37
C GLY A 101 9.32 27.57 -3.16
N PHE A 102 8.75 26.45 -2.69
CA PHE A 102 8.99 25.12 -3.26
C PHE A 102 7.79 24.52 -4.01
N GLU A 103 6.67 25.23 -4.15
CA GLU A 103 5.44 24.67 -4.73
C GLU A 103 5.64 24.03 -6.11
N SER A 104 6.33 24.73 -7.02
CA SER A 104 6.61 24.21 -8.37
C SER A 104 7.50 22.96 -8.36
N LEU A 105 8.53 22.94 -7.50
CA LEU A 105 9.43 21.80 -7.37
C LEU A 105 8.71 20.60 -6.74
N MET A 106 7.81 20.84 -5.79
CA MET A 106 7.01 19.81 -5.14
C MET A 106 5.96 19.20 -6.07
N ASN A 107 5.37 19.98 -6.98
CA ASN A 107 4.47 19.45 -8.00
C ASN A 107 5.20 18.50 -8.95
N ILE A 108 6.38 18.90 -9.45
CA ILE A 108 7.21 18.04 -10.30
C ILE A 108 7.64 16.79 -9.53
N LEU A 109 8.11 16.95 -8.29
CA LEU A 109 8.54 15.84 -7.45
C LEU A 109 7.39 14.87 -7.18
N SER A 110 6.18 15.37 -6.94
CA SER A 110 4.98 14.55 -6.71
C SER A 110 4.63 13.72 -7.94
N ILE A 111 4.67 14.32 -9.14
CA ILE A 111 4.42 13.61 -10.40
C ILE A 111 5.47 12.52 -10.63
N VAL A 112 6.76 12.86 -10.50
CA VAL A 112 7.86 11.89 -10.66
C VAL A 112 7.72 10.75 -9.66
N SER A 113 7.36 11.08 -8.44
CA SER A 113 7.20 10.10 -7.37
C SER A 113 6.00 9.18 -7.60
N LEU A 114 4.89 9.71 -8.12
CA LEU A 114 3.71 8.93 -8.49
C LEU A 114 4.04 7.90 -9.59
N ILE A 115 4.85 8.29 -10.58
CA ILE A 115 5.34 7.38 -11.62
C ILE A 115 6.24 6.29 -11.02
N ILE A 116 7.22 6.66 -10.19
CA ILE A 116 8.11 5.71 -9.52
C ILE A 116 7.31 4.73 -8.66
N PHE A 117 6.31 5.23 -7.91
CA PHE A 117 5.42 4.41 -7.11
C PHE A 117 4.59 3.44 -7.94
N GLY A 118 4.06 3.89 -9.08
CA GLY A 118 3.32 3.02 -9.99
C GLY A 118 4.19 1.91 -10.56
N ILE A 119 5.46 2.20 -10.90
CA ILE A 119 6.43 1.19 -11.34
C ILE A 119 6.71 0.19 -10.21
N LEU A 120 6.98 0.65 -8.99
CA LEU A 120 7.23 -0.22 -7.85
C LEU A 120 6.03 -1.11 -7.52
N ALA A 121 4.82 -0.57 -7.54
CA ALA A 121 3.58 -1.32 -7.33
C ALA A 121 3.39 -2.40 -8.40
N MET A 122 3.64 -2.07 -9.67
CA MET A 122 3.60 -3.02 -10.77
C MET A 122 4.63 -4.14 -10.61
N MET A 123 5.89 -3.80 -10.34
CA MET A 123 6.96 -4.79 -10.13
C MET A 123 6.66 -5.69 -8.93
N PHE A 124 6.16 -5.11 -7.85
CA PHE A 124 5.72 -5.84 -6.65
C PHE A 124 4.61 -6.85 -7.00
N GLY A 125 3.57 -6.42 -7.72
CA GLY A 125 2.47 -7.31 -8.13
C GLY A 125 2.92 -8.43 -9.07
N ILE A 126 3.79 -8.13 -10.04
CA ILE A 126 4.34 -9.14 -10.97
C ILE A 126 5.18 -10.18 -10.21
N ARG A 127 6.03 -9.73 -9.29
CA ARG A 127 6.85 -10.64 -8.48
C ARG A 127 6.00 -11.46 -7.52
N LEU A 128 4.93 -10.89 -7.00
CA LEU A 128 4.00 -11.61 -6.15
C LEU A 128 3.19 -12.67 -6.94
N LEU A 129 2.97 -12.50 -8.25
CA LEU A 129 2.38 -13.56 -9.11
C LEU A 129 3.29 -14.77 -9.31
N GLN A 130 4.60 -14.61 -9.15
CA GLN A 130 5.55 -15.74 -9.23
C GLN A 130 5.51 -16.63 -7.98
N PHE A 131 4.75 -16.24 -6.96
CA PHE A 131 4.57 -17.05 -5.77
C PHE A 131 3.73 -18.31 -6.10
N PRO A 132 4.28 -19.53 -5.89
CA PRO A 132 3.61 -20.78 -6.28
C PRO A 132 2.45 -21.16 -5.36
N GLY A 133 2.37 -20.56 -4.16
CA GLY A 133 1.26 -20.77 -3.24
C GLY A 133 0.03 -19.95 -3.63
N ASN A 134 -1.15 -20.46 -3.30
CA ASN A 134 -2.39 -19.76 -3.55
C ASN A 134 -2.83 -19.09 -2.23
N LEU A 135 -2.53 -17.81 -1.99
CA LEU A 135 -2.95 -17.10 -0.76
C LEU A 135 -4.48 -17.10 -0.61
N TYR A 136 -5.01 -18.19 -0.07
CA TYR A 136 -6.44 -18.44 0.14
C TYR A 136 -7.30 -18.18 -1.12
N GLY A 137 -6.74 -18.41 -2.31
CA GLY A 137 -7.40 -18.16 -3.60
C GLY A 137 -7.48 -16.70 -4.05
N LEU A 138 -6.98 -15.76 -3.24
CA LEU A 138 -7.13 -14.31 -3.45
C LEU A 138 -5.85 -13.61 -3.92
N LEU A 139 -4.75 -14.36 -4.07
CA LEU A 139 -3.48 -13.83 -4.55
C LEU A 139 -3.59 -13.19 -5.93
N LYS A 140 -4.16 -13.92 -6.89
CA LYS A 140 -4.25 -13.46 -8.28
C LYS A 140 -5.08 -12.17 -8.38
N PRO A 141 -6.29 -12.09 -7.78
CA PRO A 141 -7.01 -10.83 -7.70
C PRO A 141 -6.18 -9.69 -7.12
N PHE A 142 -5.52 -9.90 -5.98
CA PHE A 142 -4.69 -8.88 -5.34
C PHE A 142 -3.54 -8.39 -6.24
N CYS A 143 -2.84 -9.31 -6.90
CA CYS A 143 -1.76 -8.95 -7.81
C CYS A 143 -2.27 -8.19 -9.03
N TYR A 144 -3.37 -8.62 -9.64
CA TYR A 144 -3.94 -7.94 -10.81
C TYR A 144 -4.44 -6.54 -10.46
N THR A 145 -5.11 -6.36 -9.33
CA THR A 145 -5.55 -5.03 -8.89
C THR A 145 -4.35 -4.14 -8.56
N THR A 146 -3.30 -4.68 -7.94
CA THR A 146 -2.08 -3.91 -7.63
C THR A 146 -1.33 -3.49 -8.91
N ILE A 147 -1.22 -4.38 -9.89
CA ILE A 147 -0.62 -4.08 -11.21
C ILE A 147 -1.46 -3.03 -11.94
N ALA A 148 -2.79 -3.20 -11.99
CA ALA A 148 -3.69 -2.25 -12.63
C ALA A 148 -3.61 -0.87 -11.97
N SER A 149 -3.58 -0.80 -10.63
CA SER A 149 -3.34 0.44 -9.89
C SER A 149 -2.00 1.07 -10.28
N GLY A 150 -0.92 0.29 -10.36
CA GLY A 150 0.39 0.77 -10.79
C GLY A 150 0.40 1.37 -12.20
N ILE A 151 -0.28 0.73 -13.17
CA ILE A 151 -0.45 1.25 -14.54
C ILE A 151 -1.19 2.60 -14.53
N CYS A 152 -2.28 2.68 -13.75
CA CYS A 152 -3.04 3.91 -13.60
C CYS A 152 -2.24 5.02 -12.92
N LEU A 153 -1.36 4.70 -11.97
CA LEU A 153 -0.48 5.69 -11.34
C LEU A 153 0.63 6.17 -12.28
N ILE A 154 1.21 5.30 -13.10
CA ILE A 154 2.18 5.73 -14.13
C ILE A 154 1.50 6.68 -15.13
N THR A 155 0.25 6.39 -15.46
CA THR A 155 -0.56 7.24 -16.34
C THR A 155 -1.18 8.36 -15.51
N VAL A 156 -0.43 9.41 -15.18
CA VAL A 156 -0.81 10.52 -14.28
C VAL A 156 -2.29 10.97 -14.42
N PHE A 157 -2.84 11.01 -15.64
CA PHE A 157 -4.24 11.34 -15.89
C PHE A 157 -5.26 10.36 -15.27
N LEU A 158 -4.92 9.08 -15.18
CA LEU A 158 -5.69 8.01 -14.55
C LEU A 158 -5.37 7.84 -13.05
N ALA A 159 -4.54 8.70 -12.46
CA ALA A 159 -4.16 8.56 -11.05
C ALA A 159 -5.37 8.44 -10.09
N PRO A 160 -6.48 9.21 -10.25
CA PRO A 160 -7.66 9.04 -9.39
C PRO A 160 -8.26 7.63 -9.48
N VAL A 161 -8.33 7.07 -10.69
CA VAL A 161 -8.78 5.69 -10.93
C VAL A 161 -7.80 4.69 -10.29
N GLY A 162 -6.50 4.96 -10.40
CA GLY A 162 -5.44 4.16 -9.80
C GLY A 162 -5.54 4.06 -8.28
N VAL A 163 -5.92 5.16 -7.60
CA VAL A 163 -6.15 5.16 -6.15
C VAL A 163 -7.39 4.34 -5.79
N ILE A 164 -8.48 4.43 -6.57
CA ILE A 164 -9.69 3.62 -6.35
C ILE A 164 -9.37 2.12 -6.49
N ILE A 165 -8.63 1.74 -7.54
CA ILE A 165 -8.18 0.35 -7.73
C ILE A 165 -7.22 -0.07 -6.59
N GLY A 166 -6.37 0.84 -6.11
CA GLY A 166 -5.55 0.64 -4.93
C GLY A 166 -6.39 0.31 -3.69
N ALA A 167 -7.46 1.07 -3.44
CA ALA A 167 -8.39 0.79 -2.34
C ALA A 167 -9.06 -0.58 -2.48
N VAL A 168 -9.40 -1.01 -3.70
CA VAL A 168 -9.89 -2.38 -3.96
C VAL A 168 -8.83 -3.42 -3.58
N SER A 169 -7.56 -3.16 -3.92
CA SER A 169 -6.44 -4.03 -3.53
C SER A 169 -6.31 -4.15 -2.01
N ASP A 170 -6.49 -3.05 -1.27
CA ASP A 170 -6.50 -3.03 0.19
C ASP A 170 -7.67 -3.86 0.78
N VAL A 171 -8.85 -3.86 0.15
CA VAL A 171 -9.98 -4.72 0.56
C VAL A 171 -9.69 -6.20 0.32
N VAL A 172 -9.11 -6.54 -0.84
CA VAL A 172 -8.70 -7.92 -1.13
C VAL A 172 -7.65 -8.37 -0.13
N LEU A 173 -6.69 -7.51 0.19
CA LEU A 173 -5.65 -7.77 1.19
C LEU A 173 -6.22 -7.94 2.60
N ALA A 174 -7.21 -7.12 2.98
CA ALA A 174 -7.95 -7.29 4.24
C ALA A 174 -8.58 -8.69 4.33
N THR A 175 -9.19 -9.14 3.23
CA THR A 175 -9.80 -10.46 3.13
C THR A 175 -8.76 -11.58 3.26
N ILE A 176 -7.57 -11.41 2.66
CA ILE A 176 -6.44 -12.35 2.83
C ILE A 176 -6.04 -12.43 4.30
N PHE A 177 -5.93 -11.30 5.01
CA PHE A 177 -5.57 -11.28 6.43
C PHE A 177 -6.63 -11.96 7.32
N PHE A 178 -7.93 -11.71 7.06
CA PHE A 178 -9.00 -12.38 7.80
C PHE A 178 -9.01 -13.90 7.55
N ARG A 179 -8.86 -14.34 6.30
CA ARG A 179 -8.74 -15.77 5.99
C ARG A 179 -7.50 -16.40 6.63
N ALA A 180 -6.37 -15.69 6.63
CA ALA A 180 -5.16 -16.16 7.31
C ALA A 180 -5.30 -16.28 8.84
N ALA A 181 -6.18 -15.47 9.45
CA ALA A 181 -6.51 -15.54 10.86
C ALA A 181 -7.44 -16.73 11.20
N GLU A 182 -8.33 -17.11 10.28
CA GLU A 182 -9.28 -18.21 10.46
C GLU A 182 -8.68 -19.59 10.10
N GLN A 183 -7.88 -19.64 9.04
CA GLN A 183 -7.31 -20.88 8.52
C GLN A 183 -5.78 -20.88 8.75
N PRO A 184 -5.25 -21.66 9.71
CA PRO A 184 -3.82 -21.95 9.76
C PRO A 184 -3.37 -22.62 8.44
N PRO A 185 -2.10 -22.44 8.00
CA PRO A 185 -1.67 -22.87 6.68
C PRO A 185 -1.86 -24.38 6.54
N SER A 186 -2.42 -24.81 5.41
CA SER A 186 -2.63 -26.24 5.15
C SER A 186 -1.26 -26.93 4.92
N PRO A 187 -1.09 -28.21 5.29
CA PRO A 187 0.17 -28.94 5.08
C PRO A 187 0.65 -28.91 3.63
N THR A 188 -0.27 -28.86 2.68
CA THR A 188 -0.03 -28.76 1.23
C THR A 188 0.56 -27.41 0.79
N GLU A 189 0.21 -26.30 1.44
CA GLU A 189 0.81 -24.98 1.16
C GLU A 189 2.23 -24.84 1.73
N MET A 190 2.54 -25.62 2.78
CA MET A 190 3.90 -25.70 3.33
C MET A 190 4.82 -26.63 2.50
N LEU A 191 4.24 -27.59 1.77
CA LEU A 191 4.95 -28.57 0.94
C LEU A 191 5.11 -28.15 -0.53
N SER A 192 4.39 -27.12 -1.00
CA SER A 192 4.47 -26.64 -2.39
C SER A 192 5.68 -25.74 -2.67
N THR A 193 6.63 -25.60 -1.74
CA THR A 193 7.95 -25.06 -2.06
C THR A 193 8.78 -26.16 -2.73
N PRO A 194 9.23 -26.04 -3.98
CA PRO A 194 10.39 -26.78 -4.42
C PRO A 194 11.54 -26.39 -3.48
N ILE A 195 12.14 -27.39 -2.85
CA ILE A 195 13.45 -27.22 -2.24
C ILE A 195 14.41 -27.09 -3.44
N GLU A 196 14.77 -25.86 -3.79
CA GLU A 196 16.00 -25.58 -4.55
C GLU A 196 16.98 -24.85 -3.64
#